data_AF-A0A523TUK8-F1
#
_entry.id   AF-A0A523TUK8-F1
#
_cell.length_a   1.000
_cell.length_b   1.000
_cell.length_c   1.000
_cell.angle_alpha   90.00
_cell.angle_beta   90.00
_cell.angle_gamma   90.00
#
_symmetry.space_group_name_H-M   'P 1'
#
loop_
_entity.id
_entity.type
_entity.pdbx_description
1 polymer ?
#
loop_
_entity_poly.entity_id
_entity_poly.type
_entity_poly.pdbx_seq_one_letter_code
_entity_poly.pdbx_strand_id
1 'polypeptide(L)'
;MSALSDGSAIVIGSFLTTATFGNASEGNETVLTAAGTRDIFITKYNPAGTLAWAKSAGGGDGDVGEGISTFSDGSAIVTGYYASTATFGNASEGGNEIDLTSDGSNDIFIAKYNPDGTLDWAKSAGGTVDDRGWGISTLSDGSAIVTGWIQGTTATFGNASEGNETVLTLVGANDIFIAKYNPDGTLAWAKNAGSLSTDEGYGISALPDGSAVVTGYFESTATFGALEVNETPLSSAGGRDIFIAKYSP
;
A
#
# COMPACT_ATOMS: atom_id res chain seq x y z
N MET A 1 -11.10 3.58 -3.29
CA MET A 1 -11.91 2.86 -4.30
C MET A 1 -11.24 3.00 -5.66
N SER A 2 -11.21 1.93 -6.44
CA SER A 2 -10.73 1.90 -7.83
C SER A 2 -11.81 1.31 -8.73
N ALA A 3 -12.03 1.91 -9.89
CA ALA A 3 -13.00 1.45 -10.88
C ALA A 3 -12.31 0.65 -11.99
N LEU A 4 -12.98 -0.38 -12.48
CA LEU A 4 -12.55 -1.21 -13.60
C LEU A 4 -13.22 -0.73 -14.90
N SER A 5 -12.65 -1.10 -16.04
CA SER A 5 -13.17 -0.72 -17.36
C SER A 5 -14.54 -1.31 -17.69
N ASP A 6 -14.93 -2.40 -17.02
CA ASP A 6 -16.26 -3.04 -17.15
C ASP A 6 -17.34 -2.33 -16.32
N GLY A 7 -16.97 -1.31 -15.52
CA GLY A 7 -17.86 -0.59 -14.61
C GLY A 7 -17.94 -1.19 -13.20
N SER A 8 -17.26 -2.30 -12.94
CA SER A 8 -17.09 -2.83 -11.58
C SER A 8 -16.23 -1.89 -10.74
N ALA A 9 -16.33 -1.96 -9.42
CA ALA A 9 -15.52 -1.16 -8.51
C ALA A 9 -15.00 -2.00 -7.35
N ILE A 10 -13.77 -1.73 -6.91
CA ILE A 10 -13.19 -2.34 -5.72
C ILE A 10 -12.91 -1.24 -4.68
N VAL A 11 -13.31 -1.49 -3.44
CA VAL A 11 -13.19 -0.56 -2.32
C VAL A 11 -12.33 -1.21 -1.24
N ILE A 12 -11.36 -0.46 -0.73
CA ILE A 12 -10.62 -0.78 0.48
C ILE A 12 -10.99 0.21 1.58
N GLY A 13 -10.91 -0.25 2.82
CA GLY A 13 -10.96 0.59 4.00
C GLY A 13 -10.70 -0.24 5.25
N SER A 14 -11.18 0.25 6.39
CA SER A 14 -11.15 -0.48 7.65
C SER A 14 -12.49 -0.45 8.35
N PHE A 15 -12.73 -1.42 9.23
CA PHE A 15 -13.96 -1.54 9.99
C PHE A 15 -13.70 -1.98 11.43
N LEU A 16 -14.62 -1.62 12.32
CA LEU A 16 -14.61 -2.00 13.74
C LEU A 16 -15.66 -3.10 13.95
N THR A 17 -15.37 -4.05 14.84
CA THR A 17 -16.27 -5.14 15.28
C THR A 17 -16.84 -5.99 14.14
N THR A 18 -17.88 -5.51 13.47
CA THR A 18 -18.56 -6.20 12.37
C THR A 18 -18.96 -5.20 11.30
N ALA A 19 -18.80 -5.60 10.04
CA ALA A 19 -19.26 -4.84 8.89
C ALA A 19 -20.12 -5.74 7.99
N THR A 20 -21.24 -5.20 7.53
CA THR A 20 -22.13 -5.89 6.59
C THR A 20 -22.02 -5.21 5.23
N PHE A 21 -21.70 -5.99 4.21
CA PHE A 21 -21.60 -5.55 2.83
C PHE A 21 -22.66 -6.27 1.98
N GLY A 22 -23.16 -5.59 0.94
CA GLY A 22 -24.22 -6.13 0.10
C GLY A 22 -25.62 -5.94 0.70
N ASN A 23 -26.57 -6.74 0.23
CA ASN A 23 -27.98 -6.61 0.56
C ASN A 23 -28.62 -8.00 0.74
N ALA A 24 -29.13 -8.28 1.95
CA ALA A 24 -29.78 -9.56 2.26
C ALA A 24 -30.93 -9.91 1.29
N SER A 25 -31.67 -8.91 0.80
CA SER A 25 -32.79 -9.13 -0.13
C SER A 25 -32.33 -9.55 -1.54
N GLU A 26 -31.07 -9.31 -1.88
CA GLU A 26 -30.44 -9.72 -3.14
C GLU A 26 -29.66 -11.04 -2.99
N GLY A 27 -29.56 -11.59 -1.78
CA GLY A 27 -28.82 -12.83 -1.50
C GLY A 27 -27.30 -12.71 -1.63
N ASN A 28 -26.76 -11.49 -1.63
CA ASN A 28 -25.33 -11.18 -1.76
C ASN A 28 -24.74 -10.52 -0.50
N GLU A 29 -25.42 -10.66 0.65
CA GLU A 29 -24.91 -10.11 1.91
C GLU A 29 -23.70 -10.90 2.40
N THR A 30 -22.67 -10.17 2.84
CA THR A 30 -21.51 -10.74 3.53
C THR A 30 -21.27 -9.96 4.81
N VAL A 31 -21.19 -10.68 5.94
CA VAL A 31 -20.84 -10.10 7.24
C VAL A 31 -19.40 -10.47 7.55
N LEU A 32 -18.55 -9.46 7.67
CA LEU A 32 -17.17 -9.59 8.14
C LEU A 32 -17.12 -9.26 9.63
N THR A 33 -16.29 -9.98 10.37
CA THR A 33 -16.01 -9.73 11.79
C THR A 33 -14.53 -9.46 11.94
N ALA A 34 -14.17 -8.36 12.60
CA ALA A 34 -12.78 -8.02 12.85
C ALA A 34 -12.20 -9.00 13.88
N ALA A 35 -11.01 -9.50 13.63
CA ALA A 35 -10.26 -10.33 14.57
C ALA A 35 -9.74 -9.50 15.76
N GLY A 36 -9.50 -8.20 15.53
CA GLY A 36 -8.92 -7.29 16.50
C GLY A 36 -9.73 -6.02 16.72
N THR A 37 -9.00 -4.94 17.00
CA THR A 37 -9.61 -3.63 17.28
C THR A 37 -10.16 -2.98 16.01
N ARG A 38 -9.54 -3.26 14.86
CA ARG A 38 -9.89 -2.73 13.55
C ARG A 38 -9.21 -3.57 12.48
N ASP A 39 -9.96 -4.01 11.48
CA ASP A 39 -9.43 -4.83 10.38
C ASP A 39 -9.67 -4.15 9.04
N ILE A 40 -8.89 -4.58 8.04
CA ILE A 40 -9.02 -4.15 6.65
C ILE A 40 -10.21 -4.87 6.03
N PHE A 41 -11.00 -4.16 5.22
CA PHE A 41 -11.92 -4.79 4.27
C PHE A 41 -11.50 -4.48 2.84
N ILE A 42 -11.72 -5.46 1.94
CA ILE A 42 -11.67 -5.27 0.50
C ILE A 42 -12.98 -5.81 -0.06
N THR A 43 -13.69 -4.98 -0.83
CA THR A 43 -14.98 -5.37 -1.44
C THR A 43 -14.98 -5.09 -2.92
N LYS A 44 -15.62 -5.95 -3.70
CA LYS A 44 -15.89 -5.74 -5.13
C LYS A 44 -17.38 -5.65 -5.37
N TYR A 45 -17.78 -4.65 -6.15
CA TYR A 45 -19.13 -4.46 -6.64
C TYR A 45 -19.14 -4.59 -8.15
N ASN A 46 -20.16 -5.28 -8.67
CA ASN A 46 -20.40 -5.38 -10.12
C ASN A 46 -20.93 -4.04 -10.66
N PRO A 47 -21.04 -3.86 -11.99
CA PRO A 47 -21.51 -2.60 -12.59
C PRO A 47 -22.94 -2.21 -12.18
N ALA A 48 -23.74 -3.17 -11.73
CA ALA A 48 -25.08 -2.94 -11.20
C ALA A 48 -25.11 -2.46 -9.74
N GLY A 49 -23.95 -2.34 -9.08
CA GLY A 49 -23.83 -2.00 -7.66
C GLY A 49 -24.06 -3.16 -6.69
N THR A 50 -24.25 -4.39 -7.20
CA THR A 50 -24.40 -5.59 -6.37
C THR A 50 -23.05 -6.09 -5.88
N LEU A 51 -22.97 -6.56 -4.62
CA LEU A 51 -21.73 -7.11 -4.07
C LEU A 51 -21.35 -8.39 -4.83
N ALA A 52 -20.12 -8.43 -5.32
CA ALA A 52 -19.52 -9.63 -5.92
C ALA A 52 -18.81 -10.47 -4.85
N TRP A 53 -17.98 -9.82 -4.03
CA TRP A 53 -17.31 -10.44 -2.90
C TRP A 53 -16.89 -9.39 -1.88
N ALA A 54 -16.71 -9.80 -0.63
CA ALA A 54 -16.08 -9.03 0.43
C ALA A 54 -15.08 -9.91 1.18
N LYS A 55 -13.91 -9.37 1.47
CA LYS A 55 -12.78 -10.03 2.16
C LYS A 55 -12.31 -9.16 3.31
N SER A 56 -11.87 -9.79 4.39
CA SER A 56 -11.14 -9.14 5.47
C SER A 56 -9.68 -9.55 5.47
N ALA A 57 -8.82 -8.68 6.00
CA ALA A 57 -7.45 -8.99 6.38
C ALA A 57 -7.12 -8.22 7.66
N GLY A 58 -6.28 -8.82 8.52
CA GLY A 58 -5.96 -8.22 9.80
C GLY A 58 -5.60 -9.26 10.86
N GLY A 59 -5.44 -8.80 12.09
CA GLY A 59 -5.07 -9.63 13.23
C GLY A 59 -5.65 -9.12 14.55
N GLY A 60 -4.92 -9.34 15.65
CA GLY A 60 -5.42 -8.99 16.99
C GLY A 60 -5.46 -7.49 17.28
N ASP A 61 -4.71 -6.68 16.53
CA ASP A 61 -4.53 -5.25 16.78
C ASP A 61 -5.27 -4.38 15.76
N GLY A 62 -4.67 -3.31 15.24
CA GLY A 62 -5.35 -2.30 14.43
C GLY A 62 -4.75 -2.19 13.04
N ASP A 63 -5.50 -2.63 12.04
CA ASP A 63 -5.08 -2.73 10.65
C ASP A 63 -5.94 -1.82 9.77
N VAL A 64 -5.30 -1.12 8.82
CA VAL A 64 -5.96 -0.07 8.03
C VAL A 64 -5.56 -0.17 6.58
N GLY A 65 -6.55 -0.30 5.70
CA GLY A 65 -6.36 -0.19 4.27
C GLY A 65 -6.60 1.24 3.78
N GLU A 66 -5.64 1.77 3.02
CA GLU A 66 -5.58 3.18 2.62
C GLU A 66 -5.63 3.34 1.09
N GLY A 67 -4.75 2.61 0.39
CA GLY A 67 -4.57 2.73 -1.05
C GLY A 67 -5.09 1.50 -1.81
N ILE A 68 -5.67 1.73 -2.98
CA ILE A 68 -6.05 0.67 -3.91
C ILE A 68 -5.87 1.10 -5.37
N SER A 69 -5.43 0.15 -6.20
CA SER A 69 -5.44 0.26 -7.66
C SER A 69 -5.82 -1.08 -8.29
N THR A 70 -6.26 -1.06 -9.54
CA THR A 70 -6.73 -2.25 -10.26
C THR A 70 -5.92 -2.48 -11.52
N PHE A 71 -5.71 -3.75 -11.86
CA PHE A 71 -5.12 -4.15 -13.13
C PHE A 71 -6.21 -4.39 -14.18
N SER A 72 -5.80 -4.43 -15.45
CA SER A 72 -6.73 -4.64 -16.58
C SER A 72 -7.38 -6.02 -16.61
N ASP A 73 -6.78 -7.01 -15.94
CA ASP A 73 -7.33 -8.37 -15.80
C ASP A 73 -8.41 -8.47 -14.69
N GLY A 74 -8.62 -7.37 -13.95
CA GLY A 74 -9.57 -7.26 -12.88
C GLY A 74 -9.08 -7.65 -11.49
N SER A 75 -7.79 -7.98 -11.37
CA SER A 75 -7.09 -8.09 -10.09
C SER A 75 -6.91 -6.70 -9.45
N ALA A 76 -6.68 -6.68 -8.15
CA ALA A 76 -6.46 -5.47 -7.38
C ALA A 76 -5.15 -5.55 -6.61
N ILE A 77 -4.53 -4.40 -6.39
CA ILE A 77 -3.44 -4.24 -5.45
C ILE A 77 -3.79 -3.17 -4.43
N VAL A 78 -3.46 -3.46 -3.17
CA VAL A 78 -3.84 -2.64 -2.04
C VAL A 78 -2.64 -2.39 -1.13
N THR A 79 -2.70 -1.28 -0.40
CA THR A 79 -1.72 -0.92 0.62
C THR A 79 -2.38 -0.26 1.81
N GLY A 80 -1.62 -0.14 2.89
CA GLY A 80 -2.04 0.42 4.16
C GLY A 80 -1.00 0.11 5.21
N TYR A 81 -1.44 -0.05 6.45
CA TYR A 81 -0.58 -0.43 7.56
C TYR A 81 -1.27 -1.42 8.50
N TYR A 82 -0.48 -2.19 9.22
CA TYR A 82 -0.94 -3.22 10.15
C TYR A 82 -0.05 -3.28 11.39
N ALA A 83 -0.58 -3.78 12.50
CA ALA A 83 0.14 -3.90 13.77
C ALA A 83 0.30 -5.37 14.18
N SER A 84 1.38 -5.68 14.91
CA SER A 84 1.67 -7.04 15.37
C SER A 84 1.67 -8.05 14.21
N THR A 85 0.79 -9.04 14.20
CA THR A 85 0.65 -9.99 13.09
C THR A 85 -0.71 -9.78 12.44
N ALA A 86 -0.75 -9.66 11.11
CA ALA A 86 -1.96 -9.61 10.31
C ALA A 86 -1.98 -10.73 9.28
N THR A 87 -3.12 -11.42 9.17
CA THR A 87 -3.33 -12.49 8.20
C THR A 87 -4.05 -11.93 6.97
N PHE A 88 -3.49 -12.20 5.80
CA PHE A 88 -4.07 -11.87 4.50
C PHE A 88 -4.52 -13.15 3.81
N GLY A 89 -5.70 -13.09 3.18
CA GLY A 89 -6.29 -14.24 2.49
C GLY A 89 -6.99 -15.20 3.44
N ASN A 90 -7.45 -16.32 2.89
CA ASN A 90 -8.17 -17.35 3.64
C ASN A 90 -8.01 -18.69 2.92
N ALA A 91 -7.27 -19.61 3.53
CA ALA A 91 -6.99 -20.91 2.93
C ALA A 91 -8.25 -21.76 2.67
N SER A 92 -9.32 -21.55 3.46
CA SER A 92 -10.58 -22.27 3.29
C SER A 92 -11.37 -21.87 2.04
N GLU A 93 -11.02 -20.74 1.42
CA GLU A 93 -11.64 -20.25 0.18
C GLU A 93 -10.84 -20.64 -1.08
N GLY A 94 -9.87 -21.56 -0.94
CA GLY A 94 -9.05 -22.04 -2.04
C GLY A 94 -7.96 -21.08 -2.50
N GLY A 95 -7.75 -19.98 -1.78
CA GLY A 95 -6.68 -19.01 -2.01
C GLY A 95 -5.47 -19.23 -1.10
N ASN A 96 -4.43 -18.40 -1.30
CA ASN A 96 -3.31 -18.32 -0.37
C ASN A 96 -3.74 -17.67 0.95
N GLU A 97 -3.03 -18.03 2.02
CA GLU A 97 -3.10 -17.38 3.32
C GLU A 97 -1.67 -17.04 3.72
N ILE A 98 -1.43 -15.77 4.08
CA ILE A 98 -0.11 -15.24 4.38
C ILE A 98 -0.20 -14.42 5.66
N ASP A 99 0.57 -14.82 6.66
CA ASP A 99 0.80 -14.03 7.87
C ASP A 99 1.96 -13.08 7.64
N LEU A 100 1.71 -11.78 7.88
CA LEU A 100 2.74 -10.76 7.96
C LEU A 100 2.90 -10.35 9.42
N THR A 101 4.15 -10.27 9.88
CA THR A 101 4.48 -9.79 11.23
C THR A 101 5.23 -8.47 11.11
N SER A 102 4.80 -7.49 11.90
CA SER A 102 5.39 -6.17 12.00
C SER A 102 6.68 -6.24 12.82
N ASP A 103 7.75 -5.64 12.31
CA ASP A 103 9.01 -5.41 13.02
C ASP A 103 8.96 -4.11 13.84
N GLY A 104 7.97 -3.25 13.58
CA GLY A 104 7.71 -2.00 14.28
C GLY A 104 6.36 -1.91 15.00
N SER A 105 5.91 -0.68 15.26
CA SER A 105 4.58 -0.39 15.82
C SER A 105 3.47 -0.63 14.80
N ASN A 106 3.65 -0.09 13.59
CA ASN A 106 2.86 -0.48 12.43
C ASN A 106 3.81 -0.55 11.24
N ASP A 107 3.60 -1.54 10.39
CA ASP A 107 4.34 -1.70 9.14
C ASP A 107 3.43 -1.62 7.93
N ILE A 108 4.03 -1.32 6.78
CA ILE A 108 3.36 -1.22 5.49
C ILE A 108 3.03 -2.63 5.02
N PHE A 109 1.80 -2.83 4.54
CA PHE A 109 1.51 -3.99 3.69
C PHE A 109 1.31 -3.59 2.23
N ILE A 110 1.66 -4.51 1.33
CA ILE A 110 1.26 -4.50 -0.07
C ILE A 110 0.68 -5.88 -0.36
N ALA A 111 -0.58 -5.94 -0.79
CA ALA A 111 -1.25 -7.20 -1.08
C ALA A 111 -1.96 -7.16 -2.43
N LYS A 112 -1.80 -8.22 -3.21
CA LYS A 112 -2.46 -8.39 -4.51
C LYS A 112 -3.52 -9.48 -4.42
N TYR A 113 -4.70 -9.16 -4.95
CA TYR A 113 -5.86 -10.05 -4.98
C TYR A 113 -6.27 -10.34 -6.42
N ASN A 114 -6.54 -11.60 -6.71
CA ASN A 114 -7.08 -12.05 -7.98
C ASN A 114 -8.50 -11.48 -8.22
N PRO A 115 -9.02 -11.53 -9.47
CA PRO A 115 -10.34 -10.98 -9.79
C PRO A 115 -11.50 -11.55 -8.99
N ASP A 116 -11.35 -12.79 -8.49
CA ASP A 116 -12.30 -13.52 -7.64
C ASP A 116 -12.17 -13.21 -6.13
N GLY A 117 -11.21 -12.36 -5.77
CA GLY A 117 -10.95 -11.95 -4.39
C GLY A 117 -10.04 -12.91 -3.61
N THR A 118 -9.48 -13.96 -4.24
CA THR A 118 -8.44 -14.78 -3.60
C THR A 118 -7.12 -14.03 -3.54
N LEU A 119 -6.34 -14.23 -2.48
CA LEU A 119 -5.01 -13.62 -2.35
C LEU A 119 -4.03 -14.26 -3.33
N ASP A 120 -3.32 -13.44 -4.10
CA ASP A 120 -2.17 -13.84 -4.92
C ASP A 120 -0.90 -13.84 -4.03
N TRP A 121 -0.53 -12.67 -3.53
CA TRP A 121 0.60 -12.49 -2.61
C TRP A 121 0.38 -11.30 -1.68
N ALA A 122 1.11 -11.29 -0.55
CA ALA A 122 1.21 -10.18 0.38
C ALA A 122 2.67 -10.00 0.81
N LYS A 123 3.09 -8.74 1.00
CA LYS A 123 4.45 -8.34 1.39
C LYS A 123 4.37 -7.29 2.49
N SER A 124 5.29 -7.38 3.43
CA SER A 124 5.55 -6.34 4.43
C SER A 124 6.73 -5.47 4.01
N ALA A 125 6.74 -4.23 4.46
CA ALA A 125 7.89 -3.33 4.42
C ALA A 125 7.80 -2.33 5.58
N GLY A 126 8.94 -1.92 6.12
CA GLY A 126 8.97 -1.04 7.28
C GLY A 126 10.26 -1.15 8.06
N GLY A 127 10.31 -0.45 9.19
CA GLY A 127 11.41 -0.44 10.13
C GLY A 127 10.95 -0.88 11.52
N THR A 128 11.63 -0.39 12.55
CA THR A 128 11.30 -0.72 13.94
C THR A 128 10.33 0.29 14.57
N VAL A 129 9.71 1.17 13.77
CA VAL A 129 8.86 2.27 14.28
C VAL A 129 7.50 2.26 13.56
N ASP A 130 6.93 3.41 13.21
CA ASP A 130 5.63 3.49 12.54
C ASP A 130 5.88 3.77 11.05
N ASP A 131 5.32 2.94 10.20
CA ASP A 131 5.55 2.97 8.76
C ASP A 131 4.20 2.75 8.06
N ARG A 132 3.84 3.61 7.09
CA ARG A 132 2.49 3.60 6.52
C ARG A 132 2.46 3.80 5.02
N GLY A 133 1.81 2.88 4.32
CA GLY A 133 1.49 3.00 2.90
C GLY A 133 0.18 3.75 2.70
N TRP A 134 0.17 4.72 1.77
CA TRP A 134 -0.99 5.58 1.51
C TRP A 134 -1.45 5.53 0.05
N GLY A 135 -0.52 5.74 -0.88
CA GLY A 135 -0.80 5.75 -2.31
C GLY A 135 -0.27 4.50 -2.99
N ILE A 136 -1.04 3.91 -3.90
CA ILE A 136 -0.57 2.82 -4.75
C ILE A 136 -1.15 2.93 -6.16
N SER A 137 -0.36 2.59 -7.18
CA SER A 137 -0.76 2.65 -8.59
C SER A 137 -0.17 1.48 -9.38
N THR A 138 -0.96 0.91 -10.28
CA THR A 138 -0.53 -0.15 -11.20
C THR A 138 0.16 0.43 -12.44
N LEU A 139 1.15 -0.29 -12.97
CA LEU A 139 1.84 0.01 -14.22
C LEU A 139 1.37 -0.96 -15.32
N SER A 140 1.57 -0.57 -16.58
CA SER A 140 1.17 -1.37 -17.75
C SER A 140 1.95 -2.68 -17.91
N ASP A 141 3.11 -2.82 -17.26
CA ASP A 141 3.90 -4.05 -17.21
C ASP A 141 3.39 -5.04 -16.14
N GLY A 142 2.30 -4.70 -15.43
CA GLY A 142 1.74 -5.50 -14.34
C GLY A 142 2.44 -5.30 -12.99
N SER A 143 3.45 -4.43 -12.93
CA SER A 143 4.06 -4.01 -11.66
C SER A 143 3.18 -3.00 -10.93
N ALA A 144 3.54 -2.68 -9.70
CA ALA A 144 2.91 -1.63 -8.93
C ALA A 144 3.94 -0.74 -8.26
N ILE A 145 3.53 0.49 -7.98
CA ILE A 145 4.34 1.46 -7.26
C ILE A 145 3.54 2.05 -6.11
N VAL A 146 4.18 2.12 -4.95
CA VAL A 146 3.57 2.52 -3.68
C VAL A 146 4.36 3.66 -3.04
N THR A 147 3.66 4.53 -2.33
CA THR A 147 4.26 5.62 -1.54
C THR A 147 3.55 5.77 -0.20
N GLY A 148 4.20 6.50 0.69
CA GLY A 148 3.77 6.74 2.05
C GLY A 148 4.90 7.42 2.82
N TRP A 149 5.00 7.08 4.10
CA TRP A 149 6.10 7.53 4.94
C TRP A 149 6.61 6.40 5.82
N ILE A 150 7.86 6.56 6.24
CA ILE A 150 8.59 5.64 7.11
C ILE A 150 9.29 6.41 8.23
N GLN A 151 9.47 5.78 9.39
CA GLN A 151 10.05 6.40 10.58
C GLN A 151 11.20 5.57 11.17
N GLY A 152 12.12 6.26 11.84
CA GLY A 152 13.24 5.66 12.56
C GLY A 152 14.56 5.96 11.87
N THR A 153 15.50 5.03 11.94
CA THR A 153 16.83 5.19 11.31
C THR A 153 17.00 4.38 10.04
N THR A 154 16.24 3.29 9.91
CA THR A 154 16.28 2.38 8.77
C THR A 154 14.92 1.76 8.54
N ALA A 155 14.58 1.50 7.27
CA ALA A 155 13.45 0.67 6.88
C ALA A 155 13.88 -0.31 5.79
N THR A 156 13.32 -1.52 5.82
CA THR A 156 13.63 -2.59 4.89
C THR A 156 12.46 -2.83 3.96
N PHE A 157 12.75 -2.91 2.67
CA PHE A 157 11.81 -3.31 1.62
C PHE A 157 12.34 -4.57 0.94
N GLY A 158 11.42 -5.45 0.51
CA GLY A 158 11.79 -6.72 -0.12
C GLY A 158 12.19 -7.79 0.90
N ASN A 159 12.77 -8.89 0.44
CA ASN A 159 13.11 -10.02 1.27
C ASN A 159 14.51 -10.56 0.91
N ALA A 160 15.39 -10.68 1.92
CA ALA A 160 16.74 -11.19 1.71
C ALA A 160 16.79 -12.57 1.04
N SER A 161 15.81 -13.44 1.31
CA SER A 161 15.72 -14.79 0.70
C SER A 161 15.33 -14.76 -0.79
N GLU A 162 14.70 -13.68 -1.25
CA GLU A 162 14.39 -13.43 -2.66
C GLU A 162 15.55 -12.68 -3.38
N GLY A 163 16.57 -12.25 -2.64
CA GLY A 163 17.73 -11.53 -3.18
C GLY A 163 17.42 -10.11 -3.67
N ASN A 164 16.30 -9.53 -3.24
CA ASN A 164 15.79 -8.23 -3.68
C ASN A 164 15.63 -7.21 -2.53
N GLU A 165 16.25 -7.49 -1.39
CA GLU A 165 16.17 -6.60 -0.22
C GLU A 165 16.84 -5.25 -0.49
N THR A 166 16.20 -4.18 -0.02
CA THR A 166 16.74 -2.82 0.01
C THR A 166 16.54 -2.25 1.41
N VAL A 167 17.63 -1.84 2.06
CA VAL A 167 17.60 -1.13 3.34
C VAL A 167 17.79 0.36 3.08
N LEU A 168 16.77 1.15 3.39
CA LEU A 168 16.80 2.60 3.32
C LEU A 168 17.37 3.16 4.63
N THR A 169 18.20 4.19 4.54
CA THR A 169 18.68 4.93 5.71
C THR A 169 17.93 6.24 5.81
N LEU A 170 17.41 6.52 7.00
CA LEU A 170 16.50 7.63 7.28
C LEU A 170 17.24 8.71 8.07
N VAL A 171 16.88 9.96 7.82
CA VAL A 171 17.54 11.13 8.44
C VAL A 171 16.55 12.03 9.19
N GLY A 172 15.25 11.86 8.95
CA GLY A 172 14.18 12.70 9.48
C GLY A 172 13.27 12.03 10.52
N ALA A 173 12.23 12.77 10.90
CA ALA A 173 11.18 12.25 11.77
C ALA A 173 10.26 11.28 11.02
N ASN A 174 9.82 11.69 9.83
CA ASN A 174 9.15 10.85 8.83
C ASN A 174 9.83 11.14 7.50
N ASP A 175 10.25 10.11 6.77
CA ASP A 175 10.78 10.25 5.41
C ASP A 175 9.78 9.66 4.40
N ILE A 176 9.68 10.28 3.23
CA ILE A 176 8.88 9.77 2.11
C ILE A 176 9.52 8.49 1.60
N PHE A 177 8.74 7.45 1.34
CA PHE A 177 9.22 6.30 0.56
C PHE A 177 8.49 6.18 -0.79
N ILE A 178 9.19 5.59 -1.75
CA ILE A 178 8.64 5.13 -3.02
C ILE A 178 9.23 3.75 -3.27
N ALA A 179 8.38 2.75 -3.48
CA ALA A 179 8.81 1.39 -3.80
C ALA A 179 8.06 0.82 -4.99
N LYS A 180 8.78 0.14 -5.89
CA LYS A 180 8.21 -0.57 -7.04
C LYS A 180 8.29 -2.07 -6.78
N TYR A 181 7.18 -2.76 -6.97
CA TYR A 181 7.06 -4.21 -6.86
C TYR A 181 6.73 -4.82 -8.22
N ASN A 182 7.46 -5.87 -8.59
CA ASN A 182 7.22 -6.65 -9.80
C ASN A 182 5.86 -7.39 -9.73
N PRO A 183 5.33 -7.88 -10.87
CA PRO A 183 4.03 -8.56 -10.90
C PRO A 183 3.91 -9.77 -9.96
N ASP A 184 5.04 -10.43 -9.65
CA ASP A 184 5.16 -11.58 -8.74
C ASP A 184 5.33 -11.19 -7.26
N GLY A 185 5.29 -9.89 -6.96
CA GLY A 185 5.46 -9.35 -5.62
C GLY A 185 6.90 -9.18 -5.16
N THR A 186 7.90 -9.52 -5.98
CA THR A 186 9.31 -9.23 -5.66
C THR A 186 9.58 -7.72 -5.73
N LEU A 187 10.43 -7.20 -4.84
CA LEU A 187 10.83 -5.80 -4.91
C LEU A 187 11.69 -5.56 -6.17
N ALA A 188 11.36 -4.52 -6.93
CA ALA A 188 12.21 -4.05 -8.03
C ALA A 188 13.23 -3.01 -7.52
N TRP A 189 12.75 -2.04 -6.75
CA TRP A 189 13.58 -1.03 -6.08
C TRP A 189 12.75 -0.31 -5.00
N ALA A 190 13.44 0.28 -4.02
CA ALA A 190 12.88 1.22 -3.07
C ALA A 190 13.80 2.43 -2.93
N LYS A 191 13.21 3.62 -2.69
CA LYS A 191 13.92 4.88 -2.50
C LYS A 191 13.23 5.68 -1.40
N ASN A 192 14.00 6.46 -0.64
CA ASN A 192 13.47 7.50 0.23
C ASN A 192 13.83 8.91 -0.26
N ALA A 193 13.05 9.88 0.19
CA ALA A 193 13.32 11.31 0.05
C ALA A 193 12.83 12.02 1.32
N GLY A 194 13.50 13.09 1.72
CA GLY A 194 13.13 13.76 2.95
C GLY A 194 14.21 14.70 3.47
N SER A 195 13.93 15.24 4.64
CA SER A 195 14.70 16.23 5.37
C SER A 195 14.99 15.71 6.79
N LEU A 196 15.45 16.58 7.70
CA LEU A 196 15.52 16.24 9.13
C LEU A 196 14.16 16.37 9.85
N SER A 197 13.10 16.77 9.14
CA SER A 197 11.76 17.06 9.66
C SER A 197 10.75 16.00 9.20
N THR A 198 9.47 16.34 9.13
CA THR A 198 8.41 15.42 8.69
C THR A 198 8.15 15.61 7.20
N ASP A 199 8.30 14.54 6.43
CA ASP A 199 8.10 14.49 4.99
C ASP A 199 7.25 13.26 4.65
N GLU A 200 6.17 13.43 3.90
CA GLU A 200 5.21 12.34 3.66
C GLU A 200 4.68 12.33 2.23
N GLY A 201 4.73 11.16 1.59
CA GLY A 201 4.12 10.92 0.29
C GLY A 201 2.67 10.44 0.45
N TYR A 202 1.73 11.07 -0.24
CA TYR A 202 0.28 10.75 -0.14
C TYR A 202 -0.25 10.13 -1.43
N GLY A 203 -0.05 10.82 -2.55
CA GLY A 203 -0.61 10.45 -3.84
C GLY A 203 0.46 9.89 -4.74
N ILE A 204 0.12 8.87 -5.52
CA ILE A 204 0.98 8.33 -6.57
C ILE A 204 0.14 7.97 -7.80
N SER A 205 0.67 8.29 -8.98
CA SER A 205 0.07 7.88 -10.25
C SER A 205 1.16 7.40 -11.19
N ALA A 206 1.03 6.17 -11.67
CA ALA A 206 1.82 5.67 -12.78
C ALA A 206 1.44 6.39 -14.09
N LEU A 207 2.41 6.49 -14.98
CA LEU A 207 2.29 7.07 -16.31
C LEU A 207 2.52 6.01 -17.39
N PRO A 208 2.00 6.19 -18.62
CA PRO A 208 2.16 5.20 -19.71
C PRO A 208 3.61 4.94 -20.14
N ASP A 209 4.55 5.83 -19.81
CA ASP A 209 5.99 5.66 -20.06
C ASP A 209 6.68 4.79 -18.98
N GLY A 210 5.92 4.26 -18.02
CA GLY A 210 6.43 3.45 -16.91
C GLY A 210 6.96 4.26 -15.73
N SER A 211 6.97 5.59 -15.83
CA SER A 211 7.31 6.48 -14.72
C SER A 211 6.13 6.66 -13.76
N ALA A 212 6.36 7.33 -12.64
CA ALA A 212 5.30 7.71 -11.71
C ALA A 212 5.47 9.15 -11.22
N VAL A 213 4.35 9.79 -10.89
CA VAL A 213 4.32 11.07 -10.20
C VAL A 213 3.85 10.85 -8.77
N VAL A 214 4.62 11.37 -7.82
CA VAL A 214 4.35 11.31 -6.38
C VAL A 214 4.09 12.72 -5.87
N THR A 215 3.09 12.85 -4.99
CA THR A 215 2.72 14.11 -4.36
C THR A 215 2.62 13.96 -2.86
N GLY A 216 2.93 15.01 -2.13
CA GLY A 216 2.79 15.04 -0.68
C GLY A 216 3.26 16.37 -0.12
N TYR A 217 3.73 16.37 1.12
CA TYR A 217 4.38 17.54 1.71
C TYR A 217 5.74 17.19 2.28
N PHE A 218 6.55 18.23 2.45
CA PHE A 218 7.87 18.17 3.05
C PHE A 218 8.06 19.41 3.94
N GLU A 219 8.97 19.32 4.89
CA GLU A 219 9.38 20.41 5.77
C GLU A 219 10.90 20.66 5.62
N SER A 220 11.40 21.80 6.09
CA SER A 220 12.83 22.13 6.02
C SER A 220 13.42 22.01 4.60
N THR A 221 14.63 21.46 4.42
CA THR A 221 15.21 21.17 3.10
C THR A 221 15.22 19.68 2.88
N ALA A 222 14.33 19.20 2.01
CA ALA A 222 14.22 17.80 1.63
C ALA A 222 15.07 17.49 0.40
N THR A 223 15.75 16.35 0.40
CA THR A 223 16.56 15.89 -0.73
C THR A 223 15.84 14.75 -1.46
N PHE A 224 15.56 14.95 -2.74
CA PHE A 224 14.99 13.93 -3.63
C PHE A 224 16.09 13.33 -4.51
N GLY A 225 16.15 12.00 -4.59
CA GLY A 225 17.18 11.30 -5.38
C GLY A 225 18.58 11.46 -4.78
N ALA A 226 18.69 11.35 -3.45
CA ALA A 226 19.98 11.46 -2.75
C ALA A 226 20.99 10.46 -3.33
N LEU A 227 22.20 10.94 -3.63
CA LEU A 227 23.29 10.18 -4.27
C LEU A 227 22.99 9.71 -5.71
N GLU A 228 21.90 10.19 -6.33
CA GLU A 228 21.60 9.98 -7.74
C GLU A 228 22.12 11.16 -8.60
N VAL A 229 22.25 10.96 -9.91
CA VAL A 229 22.70 12.02 -10.84
C VAL A 229 21.76 13.23 -10.87
N ASN A 230 20.50 13.02 -10.52
CA ASN A 230 19.41 13.98 -10.50
C ASN A 230 19.02 14.39 -9.06
N GLU A 231 19.96 14.29 -8.11
CA GLU A 231 19.75 14.78 -6.74
C GLU A 231 19.24 16.23 -6.75
N THR A 232 18.10 16.44 -6.09
CA THR A 232 17.40 17.72 -6.07
C THR A 232 17.07 18.10 -4.62
N PRO A 233 17.81 19.02 -4.00
CA PRO A 233 17.40 19.62 -2.74
C PRO A 233 16.27 20.63 -2.98
N LEU A 234 15.21 20.52 -2.20
CA LEU A 234 14.05 21.41 -2.21
C LEU A 234 13.87 22.00 -0.81
N SER A 235 13.92 23.32 -0.70
CA SER A 235 13.73 24.03 0.58
C SER A 235 12.33 24.58 0.70
N SER A 236 11.68 24.31 1.83
CA SER A 236 10.40 24.89 2.18
C SER A 236 10.55 26.38 2.47
N ALA A 237 9.55 27.17 2.08
CA ALA A 237 9.45 28.59 2.38
C ALA A 237 8.92 28.88 3.80
N GLY A 238 8.73 27.85 4.63
CA GLY A 238 8.25 27.97 6.01
C GLY A 238 8.04 26.60 6.66
N GLY A 239 6.79 26.30 7.03
CA GLY A 239 6.40 24.99 7.57
C GLY A 239 6.31 23.93 6.46
N ARG A 240 5.11 23.37 6.28
CA ARG A 240 4.85 22.38 5.23
C ARG A 240 4.69 23.03 3.87
N ASP A 241 5.50 22.58 2.91
CA ASP A 241 5.34 22.88 1.49
C ASP A 241 4.99 21.61 0.71
N ILE A 242 4.26 21.76 -0.40
CA ILE A 242 3.91 20.64 -1.26
C ILE A 242 5.07 20.25 -2.17
N PHE A 243 5.17 18.97 -2.53
CA PHE A 243 6.04 18.52 -3.61
C PHE A 243 5.26 17.79 -4.70
N ILE A 244 5.82 17.80 -5.90
CA ILE A 244 5.46 16.92 -7.00
C ILE A 244 6.77 16.38 -7.57
N ALA A 245 7.00 15.07 -7.45
CA ALA A 245 8.23 14.42 -7.90
C ALA A 245 7.92 13.35 -8.94
N LYS A 246 8.68 13.33 -10.05
CA LYS A 246 8.57 12.30 -11.10
C LYS A 246 9.71 11.30 -10.94
N TYR A 247 9.37 10.02 -10.80
CA TYR A 247 10.31 8.90 -10.74
C TYR A 247 10.25 8.14 -12.07
N SER A 248 11.35 8.17 -12.81
CA SER A 248 11.47 7.45 -14.08
C SER A 248 11.83 5.97 -13.83
N PRO A 249 11.56 5.06 -14.79
CA PRO A 249 11.91 3.65 -14.69
C PRO A 249 13.38 3.39 -14.39
#